data_AF-A0A3M6U1N5-F1
#
_entry.id   AF-A0A3M6U1N5-F1
#
_cell.length_a   1.000
_cell.length_b   1.000
_cell.length_c   1.000
_cell.angle_alpha   90.00
_cell.angle_beta   90.00
_cell.angle_gamma   90.00
#
_symmetry.space_group_name_H-M   'P 1'
#
loop_
_entity.id
_entity.type
_entity.pdbx_description
1 polymer ?
#
loop_
_entity_poly.entity_id
_entity_poly.type
_entity_poly.pdbx_seq_one_letter_code
_entity_poly.pdbx_strand_id
1 'polypeptide(L)'
;MALAFLPEDEIEPMFKHLKAQAATDQLRQIVEYVSQTWIHNQTWPPSSWSVCMMARSNNDIEGWHHGLHHSASGKWHMPFYMLLDLLHQEARLTALCIHLVSEKKLKRIQRAKYRSLQAKVFALWDDFHHQRKNAQQLLRECARLNGPSRQYTQC
;
A
#
# COMPACT_ATOMS: atom_id res chain seq x y z
N MET A 1 6.31 -7.28 -5.52
CA MET A 1 7.48 -6.41 -5.29
C MET A 1 7.25 -5.61 -4.02
N ALA A 2 8.28 -5.39 -3.20
CA ALA A 2 8.16 -4.71 -1.90
C ALA A 2 8.52 -3.22 -1.94
N LEU A 3 8.55 -2.60 -3.14
CA LEU A 3 8.99 -1.20 -3.31
C LEU A 3 8.18 -0.20 -2.49
N ALA A 4 6.90 -0.49 -2.23
CA ALA A 4 6.05 0.37 -1.41
C ALA A 4 6.55 0.53 0.04
N PHE A 5 7.42 -0.36 0.53
CA PHE A 5 7.99 -0.25 1.88
C PHE A 5 9.20 0.69 1.94
N LEU A 6 9.71 1.16 0.80
CA LEU A 6 10.83 2.09 0.75
C LEU A 6 10.32 3.54 0.78
N PRO A 7 11.12 4.47 1.35
CA PRO A 7 10.82 5.88 1.22
C PRO A 7 10.98 6.32 -0.25
N GLU A 8 10.32 7.41 -0.63
CA GLU A 8 10.19 7.86 -2.02
C GLU A 8 11.53 8.02 -2.73
N ASP A 9 12.52 8.57 -2.04
CA ASP A 9 13.88 8.79 -2.51
C ASP A 9 14.64 7.50 -2.84
N GLU A 10 14.32 6.39 -2.17
CA GLU A 10 14.95 5.08 -2.38
C GLU A 10 14.22 4.20 -3.40
N ILE A 11 12.99 4.57 -3.80
CA ILE A 11 12.17 3.77 -4.72
C ILE A 11 12.78 3.71 -6.12
N GLU A 12 13.10 4.84 -6.73
CA GLU A 12 13.63 4.87 -8.09
C GLU A 12 15.03 4.22 -8.19
N PRO A 13 16.00 4.51 -7.29
CA PRO A 13 17.30 3.84 -7.30
C PRO A 13 17.17 2.32 -7.17
N MET A 14 16.32 1.84 -6.26
CA MET A 14 16.11 0.42 -6.07
C MET A 14 15.40 -0.22 -7.27
N PHE A 15 14.43 0.48 -7.87
CA PHE A 15 13.75 0.01 -9.07
C PHE A 15 14.73 -0.15 -10.25
N LYS A 16 15.67 0.78 -10.44
CA LYS A 16 16.73 0.64 -11.47
C LYS A 16 17.56 -0.63 -11.27
N HIS A 17 17.91 -0.94 -10.02
CA HIS A 17 18.62 -2.18 -9.69
C HIS A 17 17.79 -3.43 -10.02
N LEU A 18 16.50 -3.44 -9.69
CA LEU A 18 15.58 -4.54 -10.03
C LEU A 18 15.36 -4.67 -11.54
N LYS A 19 15.27 -3.55 -12.27
CA LYS A 19 15.12 -3.52 -13.73
C LYS A 19 16.28 -4.19 -14.43
N ALA A 20 17.51 -3.98 -13.96
CA ALA A 20 18.70 -4.65 -14.48
C ALA A 20 18.70 -6.18 -14.27
N GLN A 21 17.93 -6.69 -13.31
CA GLN A 21 17.83 -8.12 -13.00
C GLN A 21 16.75 -8.86 -13.80
N ALA A 22 15.96 -8.15 -14.63
CA ALA A 22 14.92 -8.75 -15.45
C ALA A 22 15.51 -9.57 -16.60
N ALA A 23 15.67 -10.88 -16.36
CA ALA A 23 16.35 -11.79 -17.28
C ALA A 23 15.46 -12.26 -18.45
N THR A 24 14.15 -12.36 -18.27
CA THR A 24 13.21 -12.87 -19.28
C THR A 24 12.41 -11.74 -19.94
N ASP A 25 11.94 -11.97 -21.17
CA ASP A 25 11.16 -10.98 -21.89
C ASP A 25 9.83 -10.67 -21.20
N GLN A 26 9.18 -11.65 -20.58
CA GLN A 26 7.98 -11.40 -19.78
C GLN A 26 8.27 -10.51 -18.57
N LEU A 27 9.39 -10.73 -17.87
CA LEU A 27 9.79 -9.87 -16.75
C LEU A 27 10.12 -8.46 -17.24
N ARG A 28 10.79 -8.32 -18.39
CA ARG A 28 11.08 -7.01 -18.99
C ARG A 28 9.81 -6.24 -19.32
N GLN A 29 8.79 -6.90 -19.89
CA GLN A 29 7.50 -6.27 -20.16
C GLN A 29 6.81 -5.77 -18.88
N ILE A 30 6.80 -6.61 -17.83
CA ILE A 30 6.21 -6.23 -16.52
C ILE A 30 6.97 -5.03 -15.93
N VAL A 31 8.31 -5.09 -15.93
CA VAL A 31 9.13 -4.01 -15.39
C VAL A 31 8.93 -2.73 -16.19
N GLU A 32 8.82 -2.80 -17.52
CA GLU A 32 8.57 -1.62 -18.34
C GLU A 32 7.20 -1.00 -18.05
N TYR A 33 6.16 -1.81 -17.92
CA TYR A 33 4.84 -1.35 -17.48
C TYR A 33 4.91 -0.64 -16.12
N VAL A 34 5.63 -1.21 -15.15
CA VAL A 34 5.80 -0.59 -13.83
C VAL A 34 6.55 0.74 -13.94
N SER A 35 7.62 0.77 -14.74
CA SER A 35 8.43 1.96 -14.99
C SER A 35 7.56 3.13 -15.45
N GLN A 36 6.70 2.89 -16.43
CA GLN A 36 5.86 3.92 -17.05
C GLN A 36 4.65 4.30 -16.19
N THR A 37 4.11 3.36 -15.42
CA THR A 37 2.87 3.57 -14.66
C THR A 37 3.10 4.10 -13.25
N TRP A 38 4.12 3.59 -12.56
CA TRP A 38 4.27 3.77 -11.11
C TRP A 38 5.56 4.50 -10.69
N ILE A 39 6.57 4.55 -11.57
CA ILE A 39 7.86 5.17 -11.25
C ILE A 39 7.98 6.56 -11.88
N HIS A 40 7.66 6.71 -13.17
CA HIS A 40 7.85 7.97 -13.91
C HIS A 40 6.54 8.69 -14.27
N ASN A 41 5.38 8.15 -13.87
CA ASN A 41 4.10 8.80 -14.11
C ASN A 41 3.85 9.93 -13.10
N GLN A 42 3.42 11.10 -13.57
CA GLN A 42 3.07 12.24 -12.72
C GLN A 42 1.69 12.11 -12.06
N THR A 43 0.82 11.24 -12.58
CA THR A 43 -0.53 11.00 -12.04
C THR A 43 -0.46 10.28 -10.69
N TRP A 44 0.47 9.34 -10.54
CA TRP A 44 0.63 8.50 -9.36
C TRP A 44 2.12 8.41 -8.95
N PRO A 45 2.69 9.51 -8.45
CA PRO A 45 4.10 9.55 -8.06
C PRO A 45 4.38 8.59 -6.89
N PRO A 46 5.63 8.16 -6.65
CA PRO A 46 5.96 7.26 -5.54
C PRO A 46 5.48 7.72 -4.16
N SER A 47 5.47 9.02 -3.87
CA SER A 47 4.85 9.61 -2.68
C SER A 47 3.37 9.25 -2.49
N SER A 48 2.61 9.01 -3.57
CA SER A 48 1.18 8.73 -3.47
C SER A 48 0.86 7.28 -3.07
N TRP A 49 1.81 6.36 -3.20
CA TRP A 49 1.59 4.93 -2.96
C TRP A 49 2.62 4.27 -2.04
N SER A 50 3.74 4.95 -1.72
CA SER A 50 4.64 4.47 -0.67
C SER A 50 3.89 4.35 0.65
N VAL A 51 4.05 3.20 1.30
CA VAL A 51 3.53 2.93 2.64
C VAL A 51 4.63 3.06 3.70
N CYS A 52 5.82 3.52 3.34
CA CYS A 52 6.91 3.72 4.29
C CYS A 52 6.43 4.61 5.44
N MET A 53 6.64 4.15 6.68
CA MET A 53 6.19 4.80 7.91
C MET A 53 4.66 4.94 8.07
N MET A 54 3.86 4.39 7.15
CA MET A 54 2.41 4.40 7.21
C MET A 54 1.82 3.00 7.41
N ALA A 55 0.85 2.90 8.31
CA ALA A 55 0.06 1.70 8.56
C ALA A 55 -1.08 1.53 7.54
N ARG A 56 -0.80 1.73 6.25
CA ARG A 56 -1.82 1.62 5.20
C ARG A 56 -1.95 0.17 4.77
N SER A 57 -3.14 -0.39 4.94
CA SER A 57 -3.50 -1.72 4.44
C SER A 57 -4.38 -1.59 3.21
N ASN A 58 -4.29 -2.53 2.27
CA ASN A 58 -5.20 -2.62 1.13
C ASN A 58 -6.68 -2.62 1.60
N ASN A 59 -6.95 -3.23 2.75
CA ASN A 59 -8.26 -3.21 3.40
C ASN A 59 -8.84 -1.82 3.66
N ASP A 60 -8.01 -0.78 3.81
CA ASP A 60 -8.51 0.57 4.03
C ASP A 60 -9.11 1.14 2.73
N ILE A 61 -8.51 0.83 1.57
CA ILE A 61 -9.02 1.21 0.24
C ILE A 61 -10.21 0.32 -0.14
N GLU A 62 -10.09 -1.00 0.06
CA GLU A 62 -11.19 -1.94 -0.21
C GLU A 62 -12.41 -1.65 0.66
N GLY A 63 -12.21 -1.29 1.93
CA GLY A 63 -13.28 -0.90 2.84
C GLY A 63 -14.03 0.34 2.34
N TRP A 64 -13.30 1.35 1.86
CA TRP A 64 -13.90 2.55 1.25
C TRP A 64 -14.68 2.20 -0.02
N HIS A 65 -14.09 1.41 -0.92
CA HIS A 65 -14.76 0.97 -2.14
C HIS A 65 -16.03 0.16 -1.84
N HIS A 66 -15.97 -0.73 -0.85
CA HIS A 66 -17.12 -1.53 -0.43
C HIS A 66 -18.22 -0.67 0.19
N GLY A 67 -17.86 0.31 1.03
CA GLY A 67 -18.80 1.28 1.59
C GLY A 67 -19.50 2.11 0.50
N LEU A 68 -18.75 2.58 -0.49
CA LEU A 68 -19.29 3.30 -1.64
C LEU A 68 -20.23 2.43 -2.48
N HIS A 69 -19.84 1.19 -2.76
CA HIS A 69 -20.64 0.23 -3.51
C HIS A 69 -21.96 -0.12 -2.77
N HIS A 70 -21.90 -0.29 -1.45
CA HIS A 70 -23.08 -0.50 -0.63
C HIS A 70 -24.01 0.71 -0.62
N SER A 71 -23.45 1.92 -0.48
CA SER A 71 -24.21 3.17 -0.50
C SER A 71 -24.87 3.40 -1.87
N ALA A 72 -24.23 2.96 -2.94
CA ALA A 72 -24.82 2.93 -4.28
C ALA A 72 -25.85 1.81 -4.49
N SER A 73 -26.19 1.03 -3.45
CA SER A 73 -27.10 -0.13 -3.54
C SER A 73 -26.69 -1.14 -4.62
N GLY A 74 -25.38 -1.29 -4.85
CA GLY A 74 -24.84 -2.18 -5.88
C GLY A 74 -25.07 -1.72 -7.33
N LYS A 75 -25.52 -0.47 -7.55
CA LYS A 75 -25.72 0.08 -8.90
C LYS A 75 -24.39 0.47 -9.53
N TRP A 76 -24.08 -0.15 -10.66
CA TRP A 76 -22.88 0.14 -11.45
C TRP A 76 -23.04 1.35 -12.38
N HIS A 77 -24.27 1.64 -12.81
CA HIS A 77 -24.58 2.75 -13.71
C HIS A 77 -25.42 3.79 -12.98
N MET A 78 -24.74 4.79 -12.41
CA MET A 78 -25.35 5.86 -11.63
C MET A 78 -25.12 7.22 -12.32
N PRO A 79 -26.12 8.11 -12.35
CA PRO A 79 -25.92 9.48 -12.83
C PRO A 79 -24.83 10.19 -12.03
N PHE A 80 -23.98 10.98 -12.71
CA PHE A 80 -22.81 11.62 -12.11
C PHE A 80 -23.13 12.45 -10.86
N TYR A 81 -24.25 13.19 -10.84
CA TYR A 81 -24.64 14.01 -9.70
C TYR A 81 -24.93 13.18 -8.44
N MET A 82 -25.51 11.98 -8.57
CA MET A 82 -25.74 11.09 -7.43
C MET A 82 -24.43 10.51 -6.91
N LEU A 83 -23.48 10.20 -7.81
CA LEU A 83 -22.14 9.77 -7.41
C LEU A 83 -21.43 10.88 -6.64
N LEU A 84 -21.54 12.13 -7.09
CA LEU A 84 -20.96 13.28 -6.41
C LEU A 84 -21.50 13.44 -4.99
N ASP A 85 -22.82 13.28 -4.80
CA ASP A 85 -23.46 13.32 -3.48
C ASP A 85 -22.95 12.21 -2.56
N LEU A 86 -22.82 10.98 -3.06
CA LEU A 86 -22.27 9.86 -2.29
C LEU A 86 -20.82 10.09 -1.90
N LEU A 87 -19.98 10.55 -2.83
CA LEU A 87 -18.58 10.89 -2.55
C LEU A 87 -18.48 12.02 -1.51
N HIS A 88 -19.36 13.00 -1.58
CA HIS A 88 -19.42 14.09 -0.60
C HIS A 88 -19.79 13.58 0.80
N GLN A 89 -20.79 12.71 0.90
CA GLN A 89 -21.18 12.09 2.18
C GLN A 89 -20.03 11.26 2.77
N GLU A 90 -19.36 10.46 1.95
CA GLU A 90 -18.23 9.63 2.36
C GLU A 90 -17.02 10.48 2.82
N ALA A 91 -16.75 11.60 2.13
CA ALA A 91 -15.72 12.55 2.54
C ALA A 91 -16.03 13.16 3.93
N ARG A 92 -17.30 13.44 4.24
CA ARG A 92 -17.70 13.95 5.56
C ARG A 92 -17.50 12.92 6.67
N LEU A 93 -17.71 11.63 6.40
CA LEU A 93 -17.43 10.56 7.36
C LEU A 93 -15.94 10.51 7.73
N THR A 94 -15.05 10.84 6.79
CA THR A 94 -13.61 10.92 7.07
C THR A 94 -13.30 11.95 8.16
N ALA A 95 -13.91 13.14 8.10
CA ALA A 95 -13.72 14.17 9.12
C ALA A 95 -14.23 13.71 10.50
N LEU A 96 -15.38 13.03 10.54
CA LEU A 96 -15.91 12.44 11.78
C LEU A 96 -14.98 11.37 12.34
N CYS A 97 -14.46 10.48 11.49
CA CYS A 97 -13.51 9.45 11.89
C CYS A 97 -12.23 10.06 12.49
N ILE A 98 -11.67 11.11 11.87
CA ILE A 98 -10.51 11.84 12.39
C ILE A 98 -10.81 12.40 13.78
N HIS A 99 -11.98 13.03 13.95
CA HIS A 99 -12.39 13.57 15.24
C HIS A 99 -12.52 12.47 16.31
N LEU A 100 -13.22 11.38 16.02
CA LEU A 100 -13.39 10.26 16.96
C LEU A 100 -12.07 9.57 17.33
N VAL A 101 -11.13 9.47 16.38
CA VAL A 101 -9.76 8.97 16.66
C VAL A 101 -9.02 9.95 17.57
N SER A 102 -9.12 11.26 17.33
CA SER A 102 -8.48 12.28 18.17
C SER A 102 -9.01 12.26 19.61
N GLU A 103 -10.31 12.01 19.79
CA GLU A 103 -10.96 11.87 21.09
C GLU A 103 -10.77 10.47 21.71
N LYS A 104 -10.03 9.56 21.06
CA LYS A 104 -9.81 8.17 21.48
C LYS A 104 -11.11 7.35 21.60
N LYS A 105 -12.21 7.81 20.99
CA LYS A 105 -13.52 7.14 20.93
C LYS A 105 -13.59 6.08 19.83
N LEU A 106 -12.74 6.19 18.81
CA LEU A 106 -12.59 5.18 17.77
C LEU A 106 -11.23 4.48 17.90
N LYS A 107 -11.24 3.15 18.02
CA LYS A 107 -10.03 2.31 18.05
C LYS A 107 -10.10 1.27 16.95
N ARG A 108 -9.01 1.14 16.19
CA ARG A 108 -8.89 0.08 15.17
C ARG A 108 -8.71 -1.27 15.85
N ILE A 109 -9.64 -2.18 15.61
CA ILE A 109 -9.50 -3.59 16.03
C ILE A 109 -8.66 -4.30 14.97
N GLN A 110 -7.42 -4.62 15.32
CA GLN A 110 -6.52 -5.36 14.44
C GLN A 110 -6.27 -6.76 15.01
N ARG A 111 -6.39 -7.78 14.14
CA ARG A 111 -6.05 -9.17 14.50
C ARG A 111 -4.60 -9.27 14.95
N ALA A 112 -4.33 -10.08 15.96
CA ALA A 112 -2.99 -10.24 16.55
C ALA A 112 -1.90 -10.58 15.52
N LYS A 113 -2.24 -11.44 14.53
CA LYS A 113 -1.36 -11.78 13.41
C LYS A 113 -0.85 -10.55 12.65
N TYR A 114 -1.76 -9.66 12.23
CA TYR A 114 -1.41 -8.47 11.47
C TYR A 114 -0.69 -7.44 12.33
N ARG A 115 -1.05 -7.32 13.61
CA ARG A 115 -0.34 -6.48 14.57
C ARG A 115 1.12 -6.92 14.72
N SER A 116 1.35 -8.22 14.85
CA SER A 116 2.71 -8.79 14.93
C SER A 116 3.51 -8.56 13.65
N LEU A 117 2.88 -8.75 12.48
CA LEU A 117 3.53 -8.49 11.19
C LEU A 117 3.91 -7.02 11.05
N GLN A 118 2.99 -6.12 11.36
CA GLN A 118 3.21 -4.68 11.28
C GLN A 118 4.29 -4.21 12.25
N ALA A 119 4.33 -4.75 13.47
CA ALA A 119 5.41 -4.48 14.43
C ALA A 119 6.79 -4.85 13.88
N LYS A 120 6.91 -5.97 13.14
CA LYS A 120 8.17 -6.35 12.47
C LYS A 120 8.55 -5.38 11.37
N VAL A 121 7.58 -4.92 10.57
CA VAL A 121 7.83 -3.91 9.53
C VAL A 121 8.29 -2.59 10.15
N PHE A 122 7.65 -2.15 11.23
CA PHE A 122 8.08 -0.95 11.96
C PHE A 122 9.51 -1.06 12.50
N ALA A 123 9.88 -2.21 13.06
CA ALA A 123 11.25 -2.43 13.53
C ALA A 123 12.27 -2.36 12.37
N LEU A 124 11.92 -2.89 11.19
CA LEU A 124 12.78 -2.78 10.01
C LEU A 124 12.94 -1.34 9.51
N TRP A 125 11.87 -0.55 9.55
CA TRP A 125 11.95 0.88 9.23
C TRP A 125 12.77 1.66 10.27
N ASP A 126 12.66 1.32 11.55
CA ASP A 126 13.48 1.92 12.62
C ASP A 126 14.96 1.64 12.40
N ASP A 127 15.32 0.38 12.08
CA ASP A 127 16.69 0.01 11.75
C ASP A 127 17.22 0.73 10.50
N PHE A 128 16.38 0.92 9.49
CA PHE A 128 16.72 1.68 8.29
C PHE A 128 16.96 3.17 8.61
N HIS A 129 16.08 3.79 9.41
CA HIS A 129 16.19 5.19 9.81
C HIS A 129 17.46 5.45 10.65
N HIS A 130 17.85 4.49 11.49
CA HIS A 130 19.10 4.52 12.26
C HIS A 130 20.33 4.08 11.46
N GLN A 131 20.23 3.95 10.14
CA GLN A 131 21.30 3.50 9.22
C GLN A 131 21.93 2.15 9.58
N ARG A 132 21.22 1.31 10.36
CA ARG A 132 21.65 -0.07 10.66
C ARG A 132 21.40 -1.00 9.47
N LYS A 133 20.51 -0.61 8.55
CA LYS A 133 20.17 -1.34 7.33
C LYS A 133 20.13 -0.40 6.13
N ASN A 134 20.55 -0.90 4.97
CA ASN A 134 20.38 -0.19 3.70
C ASN A 134 19.03 -0.54 3.03
N ALA A 135 18.67 0.22 1.99
CA ALA A 135 17.40 0.04 1.28
C ALA A 135 17.24 -1.36 0.67
N GLN A 136 18.33 -1.98 0.20
CA GLN A 136 18.29 -3.33 -0.37
C GLN A 136 17.97 -4.39 0.70
N GLN A 137 18.59 -4.27 1.88
CA GLN A 137 18.33 -5.14 3.02
C GLN A 137 16.89 -4.97 3.53
N LEU A 138 16.42 -3.72 3.65
CA LEU A 138 15.04 -3.42 4.00
C LEU A 138 14.07 -4.07 3.00
N LEU A 139 14.27 -3.85 1.70
CA LEU A 139 13.43 -4.40 0.64
C LEU A 139 13.37 -5.94 0.70
N ARG A 140 14.52 -6.61 0.87
CA ARG A 140 14.58 -8.08 0.96
C ARG A 140 13.81 -8.61 2.17
N GLU A 141 13.99 -8.00 3.33
CA GLU A 141 13.30 -8.41 4.55
C GLU A 141 11.79 -8.17 4.46
N CYS A 142 11.36 -7.02 3.94
CA CYS A 142 9.95 -6.71 3.69
C CYS A 142 9.32 -7.66 2.65
N ALA A 143 10.07 -8.02 1.59
CA ALA A 143 9.64 -8.99 0.59
C ALA A 143 9.50 -10.39 1.19
N ARG A 144 10.38 -10.79 2.11
CA ARG A 144 10.29 -12.07 2.82
C ARG A 144 9.09 -12.12 3.77
N LEU A 145 8.82 -11.01 4.47
CA LEU A 145 7.69 -10.89 5.41
C LEU A 145 6.33 -10.92 4.71
N ASN A 146 6.22 -10.30 3.53
CA ASN A 146 4.97 -10.19 2.76
C ASN A 146 4.88 -11.17 1.57
N GLY A 147 5.91 -11.97 1.35
CA GLY A 147 5.93 -12.96 0.29
C GLY A 147 4.92 -14.09 0.55
N PRO A 148 4.52 -14.83 -0.49
CA PRO A 148 3.63 -15.98 -0.33
C PRO A 148 4.24 -16.96 0.69
N SER A 149 3.46 -17.31 1.72
CA SER A 149 3.81 -18.39 2.62
C SER A 149 4.09 -19.64 1.79
N ARG A 150 5.27 -20.26 1.95
CA ARG A 150 5.64 -21.54 1.33
C ARG A 150 4.79 -22.73 1.84
N GLN A 151 3.50 -22.52 2.06
CA GLN A 151 2.55 -23.53 2.54
C GLN A 151 1.83 -24.26 1.39
N TYR A 152 2.11 -23.92 0.13
CA TYR A 152 1.63 -24.68 -1.03
C TYR A 152 2.78 -25.46 -1.68
N THR A 153 3.21 -26.51 -0.99
CA THR A 153 3.89 -27.66 -1.61
C THR A 153 3.38 -28.90 -0.89
N GLN A 154 2.17 -29.33 -1.28
CA GLN A 154 1.66 -30.68 -1.17
C GLN A 154 0.43 -30.77 -2.07
N CYS A 155 0.65 -31.23 -3.29
CA CYS A 155 -0.13 -32.24 -4.03
C CYS A 155 0.74 -32.65 -5.23
#